data_AF-A0A843LK63-F1
#
_entry.id   AF-A0A843LK63-F1
#
_cell.length_a   1.000
_cell.length_b   1.000
_cell.length_c   1.000
_cell.angle_alpha   90.00
_cell.angle_beta   90.00
_cell.angle_gamma   90.00
#
_symmetry.space_group_name_H-M   'P 1'
#
loop_
_entity.id
_entity.type
_entity.pdbx_description
1 polymer ?
#
loop_
_entity_poly.entity_id
_entity_poly.type
_entity_poly.pdbx_seq_one_letter_code
_entity_poly.pdbx_strand_id
1 'polypeptide(L)'
;MKWALLSVWDKRGIVDLAKTLSAAGVKILSSGGTGTVLDEAGIDFTEVSAYTGSTEMMDGRVKTLHPKVHGGLLGRRGIDDATMAEHGIAPIDLLVANLYPFEQMALTIPDLDRLVEYI
;
A
#
# COMPACT_ATOMS: atom_id res chain seq x y z
N MET A 1 -0.81 -4.17 -17.91
CA MET A 1 0.26 -3.70 -17.00
C MET A 1 -0.17 -4.07 -15.59
N LYS A 2 0.70 -4.73 -14.82
CA LYS A 2 0.35 -5.26 -13.49
C LYS A 2 0.84 -4.32 -12.40
N TRP A 3 0.02 -4.07 -11.39
CA TRP A 3 0.39 -3.27 -10.22
C TRP A 3 0.48 -4.14 -8.96
N ALA A 4 1.44 -3.84 -8.11
CA ALA A 4 1.56 -4.38 -6.76
C ALA A 4 1.47 -3.25 -5.73
N LEU A 5 0.62 -3.41 -4.72
CA LEU A 5 0.56 -2.51 -3.56
C LEU A 5 1.37 -3.12 -2.42
N LEU A 6 2.42 -2.44 -1.97
CA LEU A 6 3.25 -2.85 -0.84
C LEU A 6 3.05 -1.89 0.33
N SER A 7 2.55 -2.43 1.45
CA SER A 7 2.26 -1.69 2.68
C SER A 7 2.49 -2.58 3.89
N VAL A 8 3.72 -2.58 4.41
CA VAL A 8 4.15 -3.49 5.47
C VAL A 8 4.63 -2.75 6.71
N TRP A 9 4.24 -3.27 7.88
CA TRP A 9 4.86 -2.92 9.15
C TRP A 9 6.25 -3.53 9.31
N ASP A 10 6.41 -4.81 9.00
CA ASP A 10 7.70 -5.51 9.02
C ASP A 10 8.31 -5.50 7.61
N LYS A 11 9.48 -4.86 7.49
CA LYS A 11 10.14 -4.56 6.22
C LYS A 11 11.12 -5.65 5.79
N ARG A 12 11.25 -6.74 6.55
CA ARG A 12 12.15 -7.84 6.19
C ARG A 12 11.82 -8.38 4.79
N GLY A 13 12.83 -8.41 3.92
CA GLY A 13 12.72 -8.90 2.54
C GLY A 13 11.94 -8.00 1.57
N ILE A 14 11.42 -6.85 1.99
CA ILE A 14 10.57 -6.01 1.13
C ILE A 14 11.33 -5.45 -0.07
N VAL A 15 12.60 -5.09 0.13
CA VAL A 15 13.49 -4.56 -0.90
C VAL A 15 13.78 -5.61 -1.97
N ASP A 16 14.09 -6.85 -1.57
CA ASP A 16 14.40 -7.93 -2.51
C ASP A 16 13.16 -8.35 -3.33
N LEU A 17 12.01 -8.40 -2.66
CA LEU A 17 10.72 -8.62 -3.33
C LEU A 17 10.43 -7.51 -4.34
N ALA A 18 10.57 -6.25 -3.93
CA ALA A 18 10.31 -5.10 -4.79
C ALA A 18 11.25 -5.06 -6.00
N LYS A 19 12.55 -5.36 -5.83
CA LYS A 19 13.49 -5.51 -6.95
C LYS A 19 13.04 -6.58 -7.94
N THR A 20 12.60 -7.73 -7.43
CA THR A 20 12.11 -8.84 -8.26
C THR A 20 10.86 -8.44 -9.06
N LEU A 21 9.91 -7.75 -8.41
CA LEU A 21 8.71 -7.23 -9.05
C LEU A 21 9.03 -6.20 -10.13
N SER A 22 9.90 -5.23 -9.84
CA SER A 22 10.33 -4.22 -10.80
C SER A 22 11.07 -4.83 -11.99
N ALA A 23 11.95 -5.81 -11.77
CA ALA A 23 12.64 -6.55 -12.83
C ALA A 23 11.67 -7.33 -13.75
N ALA A 24 10.52 -7.75 -13.21
CA ALA A 24 9.43 -8.37 -13.97
C ALA A 24 8.49 -7.35 -14.66
N GLY A 25 8.77 -6.04 -14.57
CA GLY A 25 7.95 -4.99 -15.16
C GLY A 25 6.65 -4.70 -14.41
N VAL A 26 6.55 -5.10 -13.14
CA VAL A 26 5.42 -4.77 -12.26
C VAL A 26 5.61 -3.36 -11.71
N LYS A 27 4.55 -2.54 -11.79
CA LYS A 27 4.56 -1.21 -11.16
C LYS A 27 4.25 -1.34 -9.67
N ILE A 28 4.98 -0.59 -8.85
CA ILE A 28 4.83 -0.61 -7.40
C ILE A 28 4.03 0.62 -6.95
N LEU A 29 2.99 0.38 -6.14
CA LEU A 29 2.36 1.38 -5.28
C LEU A 29 2.86 1.18 -3.86
N SER A 30 3.25 2.26 -3.19
CA SER A 30 3.58 2.23 -1.76
C SER A 30 3.36 3.59 -1.11
N SER A 31 3.49 3.66 0.20
CA SER A 31 3.35 4.90 0.98
C SER A 31 4.07 4.79 2.33
N GLY A 32 4.25 5.93 3.00
CA GLY A 32 4.82 6.01 4.34
C GLY A 32 6.14 5.25 4.48
N GLY A 33 6.32 4.58 5.62
CA GLY A 33 7.58 3.90 5.93
C GLY A 33 7.95 2.72 5.00
N THR A 34 7.00 2.14 4.25
CA THR A 34 7.37 1.16 3.21
C THR A 34 7.99 1.89 2.02
N GLY A 35 7.36 2.97 1.55
CA GLY A 35 7.87 3.80 0.45
C GLY A 35 9.27 4.36 0.76
N THR A 36 9.51 4.84 1.97
CA THR A 36 10.84 5.33 2.39
C THR A 36 11.94 4.27 2.22
N VAL A 37 11.69 3.03 2.65
CA VAL A 37 12.68 1.94 2.51
C VAL A 37 12.92 1.56 1.05
N LEU A 38 11.91 1.68 0.19
CA LEU A 38 12.06 1.46 -1.24
C LEU A 38 12.89 2.57 -1.90
N ASP A 39 12.62 3.83 -1.54
CA ASP A 39 13.36 5.01 -2.03
C ASP A 39 14.84 4.94 -1.66
N GLU A 40 15.13 4.65 -0.38
CA GLU A 40 16.50 4.47 0.13
C GLU A 40 17.27 3.34 -0.59
N ALA A 41 16.55 2.33 -1.08
CA ALA A 41 17.11 1.23 -1.86
C ALA A 41 17.19 1.51 -3.37
N GLY A 42 16.82 2.71 -3.82
CA GLY A 42 16.80 3.12 -5.22
C GLY A 42 15.75 2.40 -6.06
N ILE A 43 14.62 2.01 -5.45
CA ILE A 43 13.53 1.31 -6.13
C ILE A 43 12.43 2.31 -6.46
N ASP A 44 12.16 2.49 -7.75
CA ASP A 44 11.06 3.32 -8.21
C ASP A 44 9.71 2.76 -7.73
N PHE A 45 8.90 3.63 -7.14
CA PHE A 45 7.51 3.36 -6.84
C PHE A 45 6.64 4.59 -7.10
N THR A 46 5.34 4.36 -7.22
CA THR A 46 4.33 5.42 -7.25
C THR A 46 3.75 5.56 -5.85
N GLU A 47 3.77 6.79 -5.33
CA GLU A 47 3.16 7.05 -4.03
C GLU A 47 1.62 6.97 -4.13
N VAL A 48 0.96 6.40 -3.12
CA VAL A 48 -0.50 6.16 -3.12
C VAL A 48 -1.30 7.46 -3.28
N SER A 49 -1.00 8.53 -2.56
CA SER A 49 -1.60 9.86 -2.73
C SER A 49 -1.40 10.43 -4.13
N ALA A 50 -0.25 10.20 -4.77
CA ALA A 50 -0.04 10.62 -6.15
C ALA A 50 -0.94 9.83 -7.12
N TYR A 51 -1.15 8.54 -6.85
CA TYR A 51 -2.06 7.69 -7.63
C TYR A 51 -3.54 8.04 -7.41
N THR A 52 -3.94 8.28 -6.16
CA THR A 52 -5.33 8.59 -5.82
C THR A 52 -5.71 10.02 -6.18
N GLY A 53 -4.76 10.95 -6.07
CA GLY A 53 -4.98 12.40 -6.09
C GLY A 53 -5.52 12.93 -4.76
N SER A 54 -5.52 12.13 -3.69
CA SER A 54 -6.03 12.53 -2.38
C SER A 54 -5.01 13.37 -1.62
N THR A 55 -5.45 14.48 -1.04
CA THR A 55 -4.64 15.24 -0.09
C THR A 55 -4.42 14.44 1.19
N GLU A 56 -3.20 14.47 1.73
CA GLU A 56 -2.91 13.86 3.03
C GLU A 56 -3.76 14.49 4.15
N MET A 57 -4.36 13.64 4.99
CA MET A 57 -5.22 14.06 6.09
C MET A 57 -5.22 13.02 7.21
N MET A 58 -5.54 13.46 8.43
CA MET A 58 -5.63 12.61 9.63
C MET A 58 -4.37 11.75 9.85
N ASP A 59 -3.18 12.36 9.69
CA ASP A 59 -1.88 11.70 9.81
C ASP A 59 -1.75 10.43 8.95
N GLY A 60 -2.38 10.47 7.76
CA GLY A 60 -2.35 9.38 6.81
C GLY A 60 -3.28 8.20 7.14
N ARG A 61 -4.09 8.26 8.20
CA ARG A 61 -5.02 7.18 8.61
C ARG A 61 -5.98 6.72 7.51
N VAL A 62 -6.31 7.59 6.57
CA VAL A 62 -7.28 7.32 5.50
C VAL A 62 -6.65 7.25 4.10
N LYS A 63 -5.31 7.27 3.99
CA LYS A 63 -4.61 7.44 2.70
C LYS A 63 -4.94 6.35 1.68
N THR A 64 -5.13 5.11 2.14
CA THR A 64 -5.44 3.95 1.28
C THR A 64 -6.94 3.67 1.18
N LEU A 65 -7.77 4.30 2.00
CA LEU A 65 -9.24 4.15 2.03
C LEU A 65 -9.88 4.92 0.87
N HIS A 66 -9.48 4.60 -0.35
CA HIS A 66 -9.85 5.32 -1.56
C HIS A 66 -10.39 4.39 -2.64
N PRO A 67 -11.43 4.79 -3.41
CA PRO A 67 -12.02 3.96 -4.47
C PRO A 67 -11.02 3.51 -5.54
N LYS A 68 -10.03 4.34 -5.90
CA LYS A 68 -8.97 3.92 -6.85
C LYS A 68 -8.07 2.78 -6.34
N VAL A 69 -7.88 2.67 -5.02
CA VAL A 69 -7.11 1.58 -4.41
C VAL A 69 -8.00 0.35 -4.29
N HIS A 70 -9.15 0.48 -3.62
CA HIS A 70 -10.04 -0.67 -3.39
C HIS A 70 -10.70 -1.19 -4.67
N GLY A 71 -11.03 -0.32 -5.63
CA GLY A 71 -11.51 -0.73 -6.95
C GLY A 71 -10.44 -1.48 -7.76
N GLY A 72 -9.17 -1.12 -7.59
CA GLY A 72 -8.06 -1.85 -8.22
C GLY A 72 -7.91 -3.28 -7.67
N LEU A 73 -8.12 -3.44 -6.36
CA LEU A 73 -8.06 -4.72 -5.64
C LEU A 73 -9.31 -5.59 -5.85
N LEU A 74 -10.50 -4.99 -5.85
CA LEU A 74 -11.79 -5.70 -5.81
C LEU A 74 -12.48 -5.80 -7.19
N GLY A 75 -12.07 -5.02 -8.18
CA GLY A 75 -12.69 -5.01 -9.50
C GLY A 75 -12.57 -6.36 -10.21
N ARG A 76 -13.70 -6.91 -10.66
CA ARG A 76 -13.78 -8.22 -11.29
C ARG A 76 -13.32 -8.12 -12.74
N ARG A 77 -12.22 -8.80 -13.06
CA ARG A 77 -11.61 -8.78 -14.40
C ARG A 77 -12.59 -9.26 -15.46
N GLY A 78 -12.69 -8.54 -16.57
CA GLY A 78 -13.61 -8.82 -17.68
C GLY A 78 -15.08 -8.48 -17.42
N ILE A 79 -15.43 -8.06 -16.19
CA ILE A 79 -16.80 -7.64 -15.84
C ILE A 79 -16.84 -6.14 -15.54
N ASP A 80 -15.93 -5.67 -14.69
CA ASP A 80 -15.91 -4.28 -14.22
C ASP A 80 -14.88 -3.41 -14.98
N ASP A 81 -14.19 -3.97 -15.97
CA ASP A 81 -13.08 -3.32 -16.70
C ASP A 81 -13.49 -1.97 -17.30
N ALA A 82 -14.70 -1.87 -17.86
CA ALA A 82 -15.20 -0.62 -18.44
C ALA A 82 -15.38 0.48 -17.38
N THR A 83 -16.02 0.15 -16.26
CA THR A 83 -16.22 1.07 -15.13
C THR A 83 -14.89 1.47 -14.48
N MET A 84 -13.97 0.52 -14.32
CA MET A 84 -12.62 0.79 -13.81
C MET A 84 -11.88 1.76 -14.73
N ALA A 85 -11.92 1.52 -16.05
CA ALA A 85 -11.28 2.40 -17.03
C ALA A 85 -11.88 3.81 -17.03
N GLU A 86 -13.21 3.93 -16.98
CA GLU A 86 -13.92 5.22 -16.90
C GLU A 86 -13.45 6.07 -15.71
N HIS A 87 -13.17 5.44 -14.57
CA HIS A 87 -12.77 6.13 -13.34
C HIS A 87 -11.24 6.17 -13.13
N GLY A 88 -10.46 5.75 -14.13
CA GLY A 88 -9.00 5.72 -14.05
C GLY A 88 -8.46 4.79 -12.97
N ILE A 89 -9.14 3.68 -12.72
CA ILE A 89 -8.78 2.66 -11.73
C ILE A 89 -7.93 1.60 -12.41
N ALA A 90 -6.66 1.50 -12.02
CA ALA A 90 -5.79 0.45 -12.52
C ALA A 90 -6.00 -0.86 -11.72
N PRO A 91 -5.93 -2.02 -12.38
CA PRO A 91 -5.95 -3.31 -11.69
C PRO A 91 -4.72 -3.44 -10.77
N ILE A 92 -4.94 -3.80 -9.51
CA ILE A 92 -3.89 -4.20 -8.56
C ILE A 92 -3.95 -5.72 -8.44
N ASP A 93 -2.89 -6.39 -8.86
CA ASP A 93 -2.84 -7.85 -8.98
C ASP A 93 -2.12 -8.53 -7.79
N LEU A 94 -1.40 -7.74 -7.00
CA LEU A 94 -0.70 -8.21 -5.81
C LEU A 94 -0.84 -7.19 -4.68
N LEU A 95 -1.23 -7.67 -3.50
CA LEU A 95 -1.18 -6.92 -2.25
C LEU A 95 -0.16 -7.59 -1.33
N VAL A 96 0.86 -6.85 -0.92
CA VAL A 96 1.83 -7.27 0.10
C VAL A 96 1.59 -6.41 1.33
N ALA A 97 0.95 -7.00 2.33
CA ALA A 97 0.65 -6.31 3.57
C ALA A 97 0.91 -7.20 4.78
N ASN A 98 1.42 -6.57 5.84
CA ASN A 98 1.44 -7.14 7.18
C ASN A 98 1.15 -6.00 8.18
N LEU A 99 0.49 -6.35 9.27
CA LEU A 99 -0.11 -5.38 10.19
C LEU A 99 0.84 -5.07 11.35
N TYR A 100 0.52 -4.02 12.09
CA TYR A 100 1.13 -3.80 13.40
C TYR A 100 0.92 -5.05 14.28
N PRO A 101 1.96 -5.52 15.00
CA PRO A 101 1.86 -6.66 15.90
C PRO A 101 1.17 -6.24 17.20
N PHE A 102 -0.12 -5.90 17.10
CA PHE A 102 -0.90 -5.26 18.16
C PHE A 102 -0.81 -6.00 19.49
N GLU A 103 -0.93 -7.35 19.47
CA GLU A 103 -0.80 -8.18 20.67
C GLU A 103 0.55 -7.99 21.38
N GLN A 104 1.65 -7.94 20.61
CA GLN A 104 3.00 -7.72 21.18
C GLN A 104 3.17 -6.28 21.68
N MET A 105 2.58 -5.31 20.98
CA MET A 105 2.58 -3.91 21.40
C MET A 105 1.81 -3.74 22.71
N ALA A 106 0.66 -4.41 22.89
CA ALA A 106 -0.13 -4.37 24.11
C ALA A 106 0.61 -4.89 25.36
N LEU A 107 1.61 -5.76 25.17
CA LEU A 107 2.46 -6.25 26.27
C LEU A 107 3.53 -5.23 26.71
N THR A 108 3.86 -4.25 25.86
CA THR A 108 4.97 -3.31 26.07
C THR A 108 4.55 -1.85 26.18
N ILE A 109 3.37 -1.51 25.66
CA ILE A 109 2.76 -0.17 25.71
C ILE A 109 1.65 -0.20 26.77
N PRO A 110 1.88 0.34 27.98
CA PRO A 110 0.88 0.34 29.05
C PRO A 110 -0.20 1.42 28.90
N ASP A 111 0.05 2.42 28.04
CA ASP A 111 -0.85 3.55 27.81
C ASP A 111 -1.86 3.23 26.71
N LEU A 112 -3.15 3.31 27.03
CA LEU A 112 -4.23 2.94 26.11
C LEU A 112 -4.30 3.89 24.92
N ASP A 113 -4.17 5.20 25.14
CA ASP A 113 -4.27 6.21 24.09
C ASP A 113 -3.18 5.99 23.03
N ARG A 114 -1.96 5.71 23.47
CA ARG A 114 -0.86 5.32 22.57
C ARG A 114 -1.09 3.96 21.89
N LEU A 115 -1.67 2.98 22.58
CA LEU A 115 -1.90 1.65 22.01
C LEU A 115 -2.96 1.70 20.89
N VAL A 116 -3.99 2.55 21.02
CA VAL A 116 -5.05 2.76 20.02
C VAL A 116 -4.53 3.26 18.68
N GLU A 117 -3.37 3.92 18.65
CA GLU A 117 -2.73 4.36 17.40
C GLU A 117 -2.22 3.22 16.51
N TYR A 118 -2.20 1.97 17.00
CA TYR A 118 -1.75 0.78 16.27
C TYR A 118 -2.89 -0.13 15.79
N ILE A 119 -4.12 0.39 15.78
CA ILE A 119 -5.32 -0.28 15.24
C ILE A 119 -5.44 -0.05 13.73
#